data_AF-A0A1L7WSR5-F1
#
_entry.id   AF-A0A1L7WSR5-F1
#
_cell.length_a   1.000
_cell.length_b   1.000
_cell.length_c   1.000
_cell.angle_alpha   90.00
_cell.angle_beta   90.00
_cell.angle_gamma   90.00
#
_symmetry.space_group_name_H-M   'P 1'
#
loop_
_entity.id
_entity.type
_entity.pdbx_description
1 polymer ?
#
loop_
_entity_poly.entity_id
_entity_poly.type
_entity_poly.pdbx_seq_one_letter_code
_entity_poly.pdbx_strand_id
1 'polypeptide(L)'
;MGSTDKQLPTLQYIHRDDVDKIIQAIIDDGACIIKNFASVEAVEKVNADTLPYLEADKPWKGDLFPPETRRCCRLIGRSPTAREWLVDPLVSKLLSIFVDKTTHNYYGTTRHTYTSHAILNTGLTMRIGPGGKAQRLHRDDKNFHVDHPDQTKTGYRIGTDVELSFLVPGIATTPDNGATLVIPKSHLWDSERIPQVEEAGYGIMEVGDCFCMLGGFYHAGGHNNTKDQYRPVHDLSFIRGYLRQEENAYLAFTKEEVVSWPFEVQKRMGYTVSSPNLGFIDFIQPYKYLSGDYDPNQPGDLDASQES
;
A
#
# COMPACT_ATOMS: atom_id res chain seq x y z
N MET A 1 -39.95 19.58 1.50
CA MET A 1 -39.05 18.93 2.47
C MET A 1 -37.66 19.26 2.01
N GLY A 2 -36.95 20.12 2.76
CA GLY A 2 -35.68 20.68 2.32
C GLY A 2 -34.62 19.61 2.19
N SER A 3 -34.05 19.47 1.00
CA SER A 3 -32.76 18.83 0.80
C SER A 3 -31.76 19.70 1.57
N THR A 4 -31.41 19.28 2.78
CA THR A 4 -30.19 19.75 3.41
C THR A 4 -29.06 19.22 2.55
N ASP A 5 -28.31 20.10 1.88
CA ASP A 5 -27.01 19.78 1.29
C ASP A 5 -26.12 19.23 2.40
N LYS A 6 -26.20 17.91 2.60
CA LYS A 6 -25.35 17.22 3.58
C LYS A 6 -23.96 17.26 2.97
N GLN A 7 -23.10 18.10 3.52
CA GLN A 7 -21.70 18.17 3.11
C GLN A 7 -21.11 16.76 3.20
N LEU A 8 -20.64 16.24 2.07
CA LEU A 8 -20.00 14.94 2.02
C LEU A 8 -18.72 14.98 2.88
N PRO A 9 -18.37 13.89 3.57
CA PRO A 9 -17.16 13.87 4.36
C PRO A 9 -15.94 14.03 3.45
N THR A 10 -14.88 14.64 3.98
CA THR A 10 -13.62 14.85 3.26
C THR A 10 -12.46 14.40 4.13
N LEU A 11 -11.37 14.02 3.49
CA LEU A 11 -10.09 13.79 4.14
C LEU A 11 -9.35 15.11 4.37
N GLN A 12 -8.35 15.07 5.24
CA GLN A 12 -7.39 16.13 5.42
C GLN A 12 -6.37 16.13 4.27
N TYR A 13 -6.01 17.32 3.79
CA TYR A 13 -5.03 17.55 2.73
C TYR A 13 -3.80 18.21 3.33
N ILE A 14 -2.67 17.51 3.32
CA ILE A 14 -1.51 17.87 4.13
C ILE A 14 -0.26 17.84 3.26
N HIS A 15 0.54 18.90 3.32
CA HIS A 15 1.82 18.93 2.61
C HIS A 15 2.75 17.82 3.11
N ARG A 16 3.49 17.16 2.20
CA ARG A 16 4.39 16.05 2.57
C ARG A 16 5.40 16.38 3.68
N ASP A 17 5.78 17.65 3.81
CA ASP A 17 6.75 18.11 4.81
C ASP A 17 6.15 18.18 6.23
N ASP A 18 4.82 18.26 6.36
CA ASP A 18 4.11 18.30 7.64
C ASP A 18 3.87 16.87 8.19
N VAL A 19 4.96 16.11 8.36
CA VAL A 19 4.93 14.67 8.70
C VAL A 19 4.07 14.37 9.93
N ASP A 20 4.16 15.18 10.99
CA ASP A 20 3.39 14.98 12.22
C ASP A 20 1.88 15.14 11.99
N LYS A 21 1.47 16.07 11.12
CA LYS A 21 0.06 16.23 10.76
C LYS A 21 -0.42 15.05 9.91
N ILE A 22 0.41 14.52 9.02
CA ILE A 22 0.08 13.32 8.22
C ILE A 22 -0.19 12.15 9.17
N ILE A 23 0.71 11.91 10.13
CA ILE A 23 0.55 10.86 11.15
C ILE A 23 -0.76 11.06 11.92
N GLN A 24 -1.02 12.28 12.40
CA GLN A 24 -2.22 12.57 13.17
C GLN A 24 -3.51 12.39 12.35
N ALA A 25 -3.52 12.79 11.08
CA ALA A 25 -4.67 12.59 10.20
C ALA A 25 -4.94 11.11 9.91
N ILE A 26 -3.90 10.30 9.73
CA ILE A 26 -4.06 8.85 9.58
C ILE A 26 -4.62 8.23 10.87
N ILE A 27 -4.17 8.67 12.05
CA ILE A 27 -4.72 8.22 13.34
C ILE A 27 -6.20 8.58 13.46
N ASP A 28 -6.55 9.83 13.15
CA ASP A 28 -7.90 10.37 13.38
C ASP A 28 -8.92 9.89 12.36
N ASP A 29 -8.55 9.89 11.07
CA ASP A 29 -9.46 9.65 9.95
C ASP A 29 -9.19 8.31 9.23
N GLY A 30 -8.10 7.63 9.54
CA GLY A 30 -7.70 6.36 8.93
C GLY A 30 -6.98 6.52 7.61
N ALA A 31 -6.96 7.73 7.07
CA ALA A 31 -6.36 8.08 5.81
C ALA A 31 -6.16 9.60 5.66
N CYS A 32 -5.36 10.03 4.69
CA CYS A 32 -5.25 11.43 4.29
C CYS A 32 -4.81 11.59 2.83
N ILE A 33 -4.90 12.82 2.31
CA ILE A 33 -4.30 13.20 1.03
C ILE A 33 -2.99 13.94 1.30
N ILE A 34 -1.88 13.34 0.89
CA ILE A 34 -0.54 13.91 0.98
C ILE A 34 -0.29 14.75 -0.27
N LYS A 35 -0.22 16.07 -0.10
CA LYS A 35 0.06 17.03 -1.17
C LYS A 35 1.55 17.00 -1.53
N ASN A 36 1.84 17.14 -2.82
CA ASN A 36 3.20 17.19 -3.38
C ASN A 36 4.07 15.94 -3.09
N PHE A 37 3.44 14.78 -2.92
CA PHE A 37 4.12 13.50 -2.70
C PHE A 37 5.11 13.12 -3.82
N ALA A 38 4.74 13.35 -5.08
CA ALA A 38 5.60 13.14 -6.24
C ALA A 38 5.61 14.38 -7.13
N SER A 39 6.68 14.54 -7.91
CA SER A 39 6.68 15.57 -8.97
C SER A 39 5.79 15.15 -10.12
N VAL A 40 5.24 16.11 -10.86
CA VAL A 40 4.40 15.84 -12.04
C VAL A 40 5.19 15.03 -13.06
N GLU A 41 6.47 15.35 -13.27
CA GLU A 41 7.35 14.65 -14.21
C GLU A 41 7.61 13.20 -13.77
N ALA A 42 7.70 12.94 -12.46
CA ALA A 42 7.83 11.58 -11.96
C ALA A 42 6.56 10.77 -12.26
N VAL A 43 5.37 11.35 -12.05
CA VAL A 43 4.10 10.71 -12.38
C VAL A 43 3.96 10.44 -13.88
N GLU A 44 4.34 11.40 -14.73
CA GLU A 44 4.36 11.22 -16.19
C GLU A 44 5.27 10.08 -16.64
N LYS A 45 6.45 9.92 -16.02
CA LYS A 45 7.33 8.77 -16.28
C LYS A 45 6.68 7.44 -15.91
N VAL A 46 6.07 7.34 -14.73
CA VAL A 46 5.39 6.09 -14.31
C VAL A 46 4.19 5.79 -15.22
N ASN A 47 3.43 6.81 -15.64
CA ASN A 47 2.39 6.65 -16.66
C ASN A 47 2.97 6.08 -17.97
N ALA A 48 4.07 6.62 -18.47
CA ALA A 48 4.71 6.16 -19.70
C ALA A 48 5.26 4.71 -19.58
N ASP A 49 5.91 4.39 -18.47
CA ASP A 49 6.47 3.05 -18.19
C ASP A 49 5.37 1.98 -18.14
N THR A 50 4.20 2.32 -17.60
CA THR A 50 3.09 1.37 -17.40
C THR A 50 2.16 1.25 -18.60
N LEU A 51 2.12 2.26 -19.47
CA LEU A 51 1.19 2.34 -20.60
C LEU A 51 1.25 1.12 -21.54
N PRO A 52 2.42 0.63 -22.00
CA PRO A 52 2.49 -0.53 -22.90
C PRO A 52 1.83 -1.79 -22.30
N TYR A 53 1.97 -1.97 -20.99
CA TYR A 53 1.38 -3.11 -20.29
C TYR A 53 -0.12 -2.96 -20.10
N LEU A 54 -0.59 -1.74 -19.83
CA LEU A 54 -2.02 -1.42 -19.71
C LEU A 54 -2.76 -1.55 -21.05
N GLU A 55 -2.10 -1.30 -22.17
CA GLU A 55 -2.65 -1.49 -23.52
C GLU A 55 -2.68 -2.98 -23.92
N ALA A 56 -1.69 -3.75 -23.49
CA ALA A 56 -1.63 -5.19 -23.73
C ALA A 56 -2.66 -5.98 -22.89
N ASP A 57 -2.98 -5.51 -21.68
CA ASP A 57 -3.91 -6.15 -20.74
C ASP A 57 -5.32 -6.32 -21.31
N LYS A 58 -6.02 -7.34 -20.82
CA LYS A 58 -7.36 -7.72 -21.27
C LYS A 58 -8.42 -7.34 -20.23
N PRO A 59 -9.67 -7.09 -20.65
CA PRO A 59 -10.79 -6.93 -19.74
C PRO A 59 -10.82 -8.01 -18.67
N TRP A 60 -11.04 -7.60 -17.42
CA TRP A 60 -11.19 -8.55 -16.32
C TRP A 60 -12.45 -9.41 -16.52
N LYS A 61 -12.37 -10.67 -16.12
CA LYS A 61 -13.51 -11.60 -16.08
C LYS A 61 -13.73 -12.04 -14.64
N GLY A 62 -14.71 -11.43 -13.99
CA GLY A 62 -15.07 -11.66 -12.59
C GLY A 62 -15.49 -10.37 -11.90
N ASP A 63 -15.59 -10.43 -10.57
CA ASP A 63 -16.21 -9.34 -9.79
C ASP A 63 -15.21 -8.36 -9.18
N LEU A 64 -13.91 -8.68 -9.16
CA LEU A 64 -12.88 -7.86 -8.51
C LEU A 64 -12.68 -6.51 -9.23
N PHE A 65 -12.62 -6.53 -10.56
CA PHE A 65 -12.47 -5.33 -11.38
C PHE A 65 -13.56 -5.25 -12.44
N PRO A 66 -14.07 -4.04 -12.75
CA PRO A 66 -14.86 -3.82 -13.95
C PRO A 66 -14.08 -4.23 -15.22
N PRO A 67 -14.75 -4.70 -16.28
CA PRO A 67 -14.10 -5.04 -17.55
C PRO A 67 -13.42 -3.84 -18.23
N GLU A 68 -13.78 -2.61 -17.86
CA GLU A 68 -13.16 -1.34 -18.31
C GLU A 68 -11.81 -1.06 -17.63
N THR A 69 -11.50 -1.72 -16.52
CA THR A 69 -10.24 -1.51 -15.79
C THR A 69 -9.12 -2.37 -16.38
N ARG A 70 -8.01 -1.72 -16.73
CA ARG A 70 -6.76 -2.37 -17.14
C ARG A 70 -5.77 -2.40 -15.98
N ARG A 71 -4.94 -3.44 -15.91
CA ARG A 71 -3.99 -3.67 -14.82
C ARG A 71 -2.57 -3.84 -15.36
N CYS A 72 -1.63 -3.22 -14.67
CA CYS A 72 -0.19 -3.38 -14.86
C CYS A 72 0.45 -3.78 -13.52
N CYS A 73 0.48 -5.09 -13.26
CA CYS A 73 1.16 -5.69 -12.10
C CYS A 73 2.69 -5.52 -12.19
N ARG A 74 3.44 -5.94 -11.17
CA ARG A 74 4.91 -5.86 -11.15
C ARG A 74 5.47 -4.46 -11.38
N LEU A 75 4.80 -3.44 -10.83
CA LEU A 75 5.16 -2.03 -11.03
C LEU A 75 6.64 -1.75 -10.73
N ILE A 76 7.16 -2.36 -9.66
CA ILE A 76 8.55 -2.21 -9.22
C ILE A 76 9.55 -2.70 -10.28
N GLY A 77 9.23 -3.74 -11.05
CA GLY A 77 10.08 -4.18 -12.16
C GLY A 77 9.95 -3.28 -13.39
N ARG A 78 8.77 -2.68 -13.60
CA ARG A 78 8.42 -1.96 -14.83
C ARG A 78 8.78 -0.49 -14.82
N SER A 79 8.82 0.16 -13.65
CA SER A 79 9.14 1.58 -13.53
C SER A 79 10.24 1.84 -12.50
N PRO A 80 11.45 2.27 -12.95
CA PRO A 80 12.49 2.76 -12.05
C PRO A 80 12.03 3.93 -11.17
N THR A 81 11.22 4.83 -11.72
CA THR A 81 10.71 5.99 -10.98
C THR A 81 9.75 5.57 -9.86
N ALA A 82 8.88 4.58 -10.08
CA ALA A 82 8.04 4.06 -9.00
C ALA A 82 8.85 3.40 -7.87
N ARG A 83 10.05 2.86 -8.17
CA ARG A 83 10.96 2.33 -7.12
C ARG A 83 11.49 3.42 -6.20
N GLU A 84 11.59 4.67 -6.65
CA GLU A 84 11.99 5.78 -5.79
C GLU A 84 10.91 6.05 -4.72
N TRP A 85 9.63 5.95 -5.08
CA TRP A 85 8.51 6.09 -4.15
C TRP A 85 8.46 4.95 -3.12
N LEU A 86 8.78 3.73 -3.56
CA LEU A 86 8.83 2.53 -2.72
C LEU A 86 9.74 2.71 -1.48
N VAL A 87 10.85 3.43 -1.64
CA VAL A 87 11.86 3.65 -0.60
C VAL A 87 11.93 5.11 -0.14
N ASP A 88 10.90 5.90 -0.43
CA ASP A 88 10.84 7.31 -0.01
C ASP A 88 10.97 7.42 1.53
N PRO A 89 11.70 8.41 2.07
CA PRO A 89 11.85 8.59 3.51
C PRO A 89 10.54 8.80 4.26
N LEU A 90 9.56 9.51 3.66
CA LEU A 90 8.23 9.69 4.24
C LEU A 90 7.49 8.35 4.32
N VAL A 91 7.52 7.56 3.24
CA VAL A 91 6.92 6.20 3.23
C VAL A 91 7.55 5.35 4.33
N SER A 92 8.87 5.30 4.41
CA SER A 92 9.58 4.53 5.44
C SER A 92 9.23 4.98 6.86
N LYS A 93 9.08 6.29 7.09
CA LYS A 93 8.65 6.84 8.38
C LYS A 93 7.24 6.40 8.74
N LEU A 94 6.29 6.49 7.82
CA LEU A 94 4.90 6.08 8.08
C LEU A 94 4.80 4.58 8.31
N LEU A 95 5.50 3.76 7.53
CA LEU A 95 5.54 2.30 7.72
C LEU A 95 6.09 1.91 9.09
N SER A 96 7.13 2.60 9.58
CA SER A 96 7.70 2.36 10.92
C SER A 96 6.71 2.58 12.07
N ILE A 97 5.66 3.38 11.84
CA ILE A 97 4.64 3.71 12.84
C ILE A 97 3.45 2.76 12.71
N PHE A 98 2.95 2.57 11.50
CA PHE A 98 1.65 1.92 11.28
C PHE A 98 1.75 0.42 10.95
N VAL A 99 2.87 -0.04 10.38
CA VAL A 99 2.99 -1.40 9.83
C VAL A 99 4.09 -2.21 10.49
N ASP A 100 5.28 -1.63 10.68
CA ASP A 100 6.38 -2.30 11.38
C ASP A 100 5.90 -2.82 12.74
N LYS A 101 6.34 -4.03 13.08
CA LYS A 101 5.88 -4.70 14.30
C LYS A 101 7.07 -5.11 15.15
N THR A 102 7.21 -4.46 16.29
CA THR A 102 8.14 -4.86 17.34
C THR A 102 7.42 -5.69 18.39
N THR A 103 7.97 -6.85 18.71
CA THR A 103 7.51 -7.73 19.80
C THR A 103 8.68 -8.13 20.68
N HIS A 104 8.35 -8.67 21.86
CA HIS A 104 9.34 -9.19 22.79
C HIS A 104 8.99 -10.61 23.15
N ASN A 105 10.00 -11.46 23.23
CA ASN A 105 9.86 -12.81 23.73
C ASN A 105 11.08 -13.19 24.58
N TYR A 106 10.90 -14.13 25.50
CA TYR A 106 12.01 -14.67 26.27
C TYR A 106 12.60 -15.89 25.56
N TYR A 107 13.93 -15.95 25.47
CA TYR A 107 14.67 -17.14 25.10
C TYR A 107 15.49 -17.58 26.32
N GLY A 108 15.04 -18.65 26.98
CA GLY A 108 15.48 -18.96 28.34
C GLY A 108 15.10 -17.82 29.31
N THR A 109 16.09 -17.19 29.93
CA THR A 109 15.91 -16.06 30.85
C THR A 109 16.20 -14.69 30.21
N THR A 110 16.66 -14.67 28.95
CA THR A 110 17.00 -13.43 28.24
C THR A 110 15.78 -12.92 27.49
N ARG A 111 15.47 -11.62 27.62
CA ARG A 111 14.41 -10.98 26.85
C ARG A 111 14.97 -10.46 25.54
N HIS A 112 14.47 -10.99 24.43
CA HIS A 112 14.82 -10.54 23.09
C HIS A 112 13.75 -9.61 22.52
N THR A 113 14.17 -8.75 21.60
CA THR A 113 13.31 -7.80 20.90
C THR A 113 13.44 -8.00 19.41
N TYR A 114 12.32 -8.29 18.76
CA TYR A 114 12.27 -8.58 17.34
C TYR A 114 11.46 -7.53 16.62
N THR A 115 11.93 -7.08 15.46
CA THR A 115 11.20 -6.12 14.63
C THR A 115 11.03 -6.67 13.22
N SER A 116 9.78 -6.94 12.86
CA SER A 116 9.39 -7.22 11.49
C SER A 116 9.12 -5.90 10.78
N HIS A 117 9.98 -5.56 9.82
CA HIS A 117 9.80 -4.37 8.99
C HIS A 117 8.80 -4.62 7.87
N ALA A 118 8.07 -3.58 7.49
CA ALA A 118 7.09 -3.65 6.42
C ALA A 118 7.73 -4.01 5.07
N ILE A 119 7.06 -4.87 4.31
CA ILE A 119 7.42 -5.23 2.94
C ILE A 119 6.29 -4.82 1.99
N LEU A 120 6.60 -4.66 0.70
CA LEU A 120 5.58 -4.39 -0.30
C LEU A 120 4.62 -5.59 -0.40
N ASN A 121 3.32 -5.32 -0.36
CA ASN A 121 2.25 -6.27 -0.61
C ASN A 121 1.93 -6.38 -2.11
N THR A 122 1.67 -5.23 -2.73
CA THR A 122 1.32 -5.09 -4.15
C THR A 122 1.97 -3.84 -4.72
N GLY A 123 2.51 -3.96 -5.94
CA GLY A 123 2.91 -2.82 -6.77
C GLY A 123 2.17 -2.89 -8.10
N LEU A 124 1.08 -2.14 -8.22
CA LEU A 124 0.13 -2.29 -9.32
C LEU A 124 -0.26 -0.92 -9.88
N THR A 125 -0.34 -0.77 -11.19
CA THR A 125 -1.08 0.34 -11.80
C THR A 125 -2.42 -0.15 -12.31
N MET A 126 -3.49 0.55 -11.92
CA MET A 126 -4.84 0.33 -12.44
C MET A 126 -5.23 1.51 -13.30
N ARG A 127 -5.77 1.28 -14.50
CA ARG A 127 -6.30 2.32 -15.38
C ARG A 127 -7.79 2.10 -15.59
N ILE A 128 -8.60 2.94 -14.96
CA ILE A 128 -10.06 2.89 -15.02
C ILE A 128 -10.51 3.64 -16.28
N GLY A 129 -11.05 2.91 -17.26
CA GLY A 129 -11.57 3.51 -18.48
C GLY A 129 -12.97 4.15 -18.34
N PRO A 130 -13.41 4.89 -19.37
CA PRO A 130 -14.77 5.43 -19.46
C PRO A 130 -15.85 4.37 -19.21
N GLY A 131 -16.84 4.69 -18.39
CA GLY A 131 -17.93 3.79 -18.01
C GLY A 131 -17.58 2.75 -16.94
N GLY A 132 -16.33 2.71 -16.47
CA GLY A 132 -15.89 1.78 -15.42
C GLY A 132 -16.71 1.94 -14.15
N LYS A 133 -17.41 0.88 -13.74
CA LYS A 133 -18.31 0.89 -12.57
C LYS A 133 -17.54 1.09 -11.26
N ALA A 134 -18.18 1.74 -10.29
CA ALA A 134 -17.64 1.82 -8.94
C ALA A 134 -17.44 0.41 -8.36
N GLN A 135 -16.37 0.26 -7.57
CA GLN A 135 -16.17 -0.95 -6.76
C GLN A 135 -17.16 -0.94 -5.58
N ARG A 136 -17.31 -2.12 -4.96
CA ARG A 136 -18.01 -2.24 -3.67
C ARG A 136 -17.13 -1.66 -2.58
N LEU A 137 -17.71 -1.05 -1.55
CA LEU A 137 -16.95 -0.60 -0.37
C LEU A 137 -16.27 -1.80 0.29
N HIS A 138 -14.97 -1.66 0.56
CA HIS A 138 -14.16 -2.73 1.15
C HIS A 138 -13.00 -2.16 1.97
N ARG A 139 -12.42 -3.07 2.77
CA ARG A 139 -11.10 -2.93 3.41
C ARG A 139 -10.09 -3.74 2.60
N ASP A 140 -8.86 -3.27 2.51
CA ASP A 140 -7.81 -4.00 1.77
C ASP A 140 -7.24 -5.15 2.57
N ASP A 141 -7.17 -4.99 3.89
CA ASP A 141 -6.61 -5.99 4.80
C ASP A 141 -7.47 -7.26 5.00
N LYS A 142 -8.63 -7.34 4.32
CA LYS A 142 -9.53 -8.50 4.34
C LYS A 142 -8.85 -9.81 3.94
N ASN A 143 -7.88 -9.74 3.04
CA ASN A 143 -7.06 -10.86 2.56
C ASN A 143 -6.13 -11.42 3.67
N PHE A 144 -5.86 -10.64 4.72
CA PHE A 144 -5.06 -11.03 5.89
C PHE A 144 -5.91 -11.51 7.07
N HIS A 145 -7.23 -11.63 6.88
CA HIS A 145 -8.15 -12.09 7.92
C HIS A 145 -8.07 -11.27 9.22
N VAL A 146 -7.94 -9.94 9.09
CA VAL A 146 -7.89 -9.04 10.25
C VAL A 146 -9.26 -8.94 10.91
N ASP A 147 -9.31 -9.24 12.20
CA ASP A 147 -10.46 -8.91 13.04
C ASP A 147 -10.39 -7.45 13.47
N HIS A 148 -11.45 -6.68 13.18
CA HIS A 148 -11.54 -5.27 13.51
C HIS A 148 -12.42 -5.08 14.76
N PRO A 149 -11.84 -4.75 15.93
CA PRO A 149 -12.62 -4.39 17.11
C PRO A 149 -13.21 -2.98 16.98
N ASP A 150 -14.36 -2.74 17.61
CA ASP A 150 -14.92 -1.38 17.73
C ASP A 150 -13.96 -0.48 18.53
N GLN A 151 -13.39 0.51 17.84
CA GLN A 151 -12.50 1.52 18.38
C GLN A 151 -13.12 2.93 18.39
N THR A 152 -14.42 3.06 18.06
CA THR A 152 -15.09 4.36 17.94
C THR A 152 -15.09 5.19 19.23
N LYS A 153 -15.01 4.53 20.40
CA LYS A 153 -14.97 5.18 21.71
C LYS A 153 -13.55 5.36 22.27
N THR A 154 -12.62 4.49 21.90
CA THR A 154 -11.25 4.49 22.43
C THR A 154 -10.28 5.27 21.55
N GLY A 155 -10.66 5.52 20.30
CA GLY A 155 -9.75 6.00 19.28
C GLY A 155 -8.87 4.88 18.72
N TYR A 156 -8.13 5.23 17.67
CA TYR A 156 -7.25 4.32 16.97
C TYR A 156 -6.07 3.88 17.85
N ARG A 157 -5.85 2.57 17.95
CA ARG A 157 -4.67 2.00 18.60
C ARG A 157 -3.63 1.62 17.55
N ILE A 158 -2.54 2.39 17.49
CA ILE A 158 -1.41 2.12 16.58
C ILE A 158 -0.98 0.64 16.66
N GLY A 159 -0.84 0.03 15.49
CA GLY A 159 -0.47 -1.38 15.33
C GLY A 159 -1.66 -2.35 15.41
N THR A 160 -2.90 -1.88 15.32
CA THR A 160 -4.05 -2.74 14.98
C THR A 160 -4.14 -3.06 13.49
N ASP A 161 -3.72 -2.14 12.61
CA ASP A 161 -3.63 -2.41 11.18
C ASP A 161 -2.38 -3.22 10.83
N VAL A 162 -2.49 -3.93 9.72
CA VAL A 162 -1.40 -4.74 9.17
C VAL A 162 -0.93 -4.23 7.82
N GLU A 163 -1.60 -3.22 7.27
CA GLU A 163 -1.39 -2.70 5.93
C GLU A 163 -1.48 -1.16 5.88
N LEU A 164 -0.67 -0.55 5.03
CA LEU A 164 -0.72 0.87 4.67
C LEU A 164 -0.51 1.01 3.16
N SER A 165 -1.40 1.73 2.50
CA SER A 165 -1.43 1.86 1.04
C SER A 165 -1.23 3.29 0.58
N PHE A 166 -0.49 3.44 -0.52
CA PHE A 166 -0.20 4.72 -1.17
C PHE A 166 -0.68 4.67 -2.61
N LEU A 167 -1.69 5.49 -2.92
CA LEU A 167 -2.31 5.58 -4.24
C LEU A 167 -1.97 6.94 -4.88
N VAL A 168 -1.04 6.93 -5.84
CA VAL A 168 -0.62 8.11 -6.59
C VAL A 168 -1.45 8.21 -7.88
N PRO A 169 -2.19 9.29 -8.11
CA PRO A 169 -3.02 9.42 -9.29
C PRO A 169 -2.17 9.80 -10.50
N GLY A 170 -2.35 9.09 -11.62
CA GLY A 170 -1.63 9.41 -12.86
C GLY A 170 -2.24 10.59 -13.62
N ILE A 171 -3.47 11.00 -13.29
CA ILE A 171 -4.13 12.24 -13.71
C ILE A 171 -4.91 12.82 -12.50
N ALA A 172 -5.27 14.10 -12.52
CA ALA A 172 -6.13 14.65 -11.46
C ALA A 172 -7.43 13.85 -11.31
N THR A 173 -7.83 13.55 -10.08
CA THR A 173 -9.05 12.78 -9.78
C THR A 173 -10.20 13.74 -9.49
N THR A 174 -11.36 13.42 -10.05
CA THR A 174 -12.60 14.18 -9.87
C THR A 174 -13.73 13.18 -9.58
N PRO A 175 -14.86 13.62 -8.98
CA PRO A 175 -16.02 12.74 -8.84
C PRO A 175 -16.46 12.11 -10.17
N ASP A 176 -16.39 12.87 -11.28
CA ASP A 176 -16.81 12.42 -12.60
C ASP A 176 -15.90 11.34 -13.20
N ASN A 177 -14.58 11.43 -13.01
CA ASN A 177 -13.63 10.44 -13.52
C ASN A 177 -13.38 9.27 -12.55
N GLY A 178 -14.17 9.19 -11.48
CA GLY A 178 -14.16 8.09 -10.53
C GLY A 178 -13.08 8.21 -9.47
N ALA A 179 -12.89 9.41 -8.90
CA ALA A 179 -12.13 9.59 -7.67
C ALA A 179 -12.53 8.56 -6.60
N THR A 180 -11.56 8.10 -5.82
CA THR A 180 -11.79 7.07 -4.80
C THR A 180 -12.86 7.53 -3.81
N LEU A 181 -13.84 6.67 -3.55
CA LEU A 181 -14.85 6.87 -2.51
C LEU A 181 -14.19 6.62 -1.15
N VAL A 182 -14.38 7.54 -0.21
CA VAL A 182 -13.68 7.53 1.08
C VAL A 182 -14.66 7.74 2.23
N ILE A 183 -14.48 7.00 3.31
CA ILE A 183 -15.28 7.16 4.54
C ILE A 183 -14.33 7.42 5.72
N PRO A 184 -14.00 8.69 6.00
CA PRO A 184 -13.19 9.06 7.17
C PRO A 184 -13.71 8.39 8.45
N LYS A 185 -12.77 7.93 9.30
CA LYS A 185 -13.03 7.26 10.59
C LYS A 185 -13.58 5.83 10.51
N SER A 186 -13.74 5.29 9.30
CA SER A 186 -14.24 3.93 9.12
C SER A 186 -13.26 2.82 9.54
N HIS A 187 -11.98 3.16 9.70
CA HIS A 187 -10.96 2.30 10.32
C HIS A 187 -11.23 2.01 11.80
N LEU A 188 -12.09 2.79 12.46
CA LEU A 188 -12.47 2.57 13.86
C LEU A 188 -13.65 1.61 14.02
N TRP A 189 -14.35 1.27 12.95
CA TRP A 189 -15.56 0.44 13.00
C TRP A 189 -15.21 -1.02 13.20
N ASP A 190 -16.09 -1.76 13.88
CA ASP A 190 -15.96 -3.20 14.00
C ASP A 190 -16.18 -3.93 12.66
N SER A 191 -16.03 -5.26 12.68
CA SER A 191 -16.27 -6.12 11.52
C SER A 191 -17.75 -6.25 11.14
N GLU A 192 -18.69 -5.92 12.03
CA GLU A 192 -20.13 -6.17 11.83
C GLU A 192 -20.86 -4.97 11.22
N ARG A 193 -20.29 -3.76 11.35
CA ARG A 193 -20.88 -2.55 10.78
C ARG A 193 -20.76 -2.52 9.25
N ILE A 194 -21.92 -2.52 8.59
CA ILE A 194 -22.01 -2.43 7.12
C ILE A 194 -21.75 -0.98 6.65
N PRO A 195 -20.76 -0.72 5.79
CA PRO A 195 -20.52 0.61 5.24
C PRO A 195 -21.59 0.97 4.19
N GLN A 196 -22.04 2.23 4.15
CA GLN A 196 -23.02 2.71 3.15
C GLN A 196 -22.40 3.73 2.19
N VAL A 197 -22.82 3.71 0.92
CA VAL A 197 -22.27 4.61 -0.12
C VAL A 197 -22.63 6.07 0.16
N GLU A 198 -23.76 6.32 0.81
CA GLU A 198 -24.23 7.66 1.20
C GLU A 198 -23.39 8.26 2.34
N GLU A 199 -22.53 7.46 2.97
CA GLU A 199 -21.53 7.90 3.96
C GLU A 199 -20.20 8.27 3.30
N ALA A 200 -20.03 8.02 2.00
CA ALA A 200 -18.77 8.25 1.30
C ALA A 200 -18.68 9.65 0.69
N GLY A 201 -17.51 10.25 0.82
CA GLY A 201 -17.09 11.39 0.01
C GLY A 201 -16.10 10.96 -1.08
N TYR A 202 -15.34 11.92 -1.61
CA TYR A 202 -14.37 11.68 -2.69
C TYR A 202 -12.96 12.11 -2.29
N GLY A 203 -11.99 11.23 -2.50
CA GLY A 203 -10.55 11.53 -2.48
C GLY A 203 -10.12 12.24 -3.77
N ILE A 204 -10.47 13.52 -3.88
CA ILE A 204 -10.07 14.41 -4.97
C ILE A 204 -8.56 14.68 -4.83
N MET A 205 -7.82 14.64 -5.93
CA MET A 205 -6.37 14.79 -5.94
C MET A 205 -5.92 15.50 -7.21
N GLU A 206 -4.90 16.32 -7.08
CA GLU A 206 -4.12 16.82 -8.21
C GLU A 206 -3.01 15.83 -8.57
N VAL A 207 -2.41 15.98 -9.75
CA VAL A 207 -1.23 15.19 -10.13
C VAL A 207 -0.08 15.55 -9.18
N GLY A 208 0.57 14.51 -8.64
CA GLY A 208 1.64 14.65 -7.64
C GLY A 208 1.17 14.53 -6.19
N ASP A 209 -0.14 14.51 -5.93
CA ASP A 209 -0.67 14.12 -4.62
C ASP A 209 -0.57 12.60 -4.41
N CYS A 210 -0.85 12.13 -3.20
CA CYS A 210 -1.00 10.72 -2.88
C CYS A 210 -2.12 10.52 -1.86
N PHE A 211 -2.99 9.54 -2.10
CA PHE A 211 -3.93 9.07 -1.09
C PHE A 211 -3.25 7.99 -0.25
N CYS A 212 -3.10 8.23 1.05
CA CYS A 212 -2.47 7.31 2.01
C CYS A 212 -3.52 6.81 2.99
N MET A 213 -3.69 5.49 3.11
CA MET A 213 -4.75 4.87 3.92
C MET A 213 -4.31 3.61 4.65
N LEU A 214 -4.89 3.38 5.83
CA LEU A 214 -4.78 2.13 6.58
C LEU A 214 -5.58 1.00 5.91
N GLY A 215 -5.13 -0.24 6.04
CA GLY A 215 -5.82 -1.41 5.47
C GLY A 215 -7.26 -1.60 5.96
N GLY A 216 -7.55 -1.24 7.21
CA GLY A 216 -8.88 -1.28 7.80
C GLY A 216 -9.81 -0.12 7.39
N PHE A 217 -9.38 0.77 6.51
CA PHE A 217 -10.18 1.89 6.03
C PHE A 217 -11.16 1.47 4.93
N TYR A 218 -12.46 1.75 5.11
CA TYR A 218 -13.45 1.49 4.06
C TYR A 218 -13.35 2.52 2.93
N HIS A 219 -13.14 2.01 1.72
CA HIS A 219 -13.08 2.80 0.50
C HIS A 219 -13.57 2.00 -0.71
N ALA A 220 -13.66 2.66 -1.87
CA ALA A 220 -13.89 1.99 -3.15
C ALA A 220 -13.39 2.84 -4.33
N GLY A 221 -12.95 2.21 -5.42
CA GLY A 221 -12.80 2.93 -6.70
C GLY A 221 -14.14 3.54 -7.14
N GLY A 222 -14.15 4.83 -7.48
CA GLY A 222 -15.35 5.53 -7.93
C GLY A 222 -15.79 5.14 -9.35
N HIS A 223 -17.03 5.48 -9.70
CA HIS A 223 -17.54 5.28 -11.05
C HIS A 223 -16.95 6.32 -12.00
N ASN A 224 -16.29 5.86 -13.07
CA ASN A 224 -15.83 6.77 -14.13
C ASN A 224 -17.00 7.04 -15.10
N ASN A 225 -17.68 8.17 -14.90
CA ASN A 225 -18.80 8.66 -15.70
C ASN A 225 -18.38 9.43 -16.95
N THR A 226 -17.07 9.68 -17.13
CA THR A 226 -16.58 10.40 -18.30
C THR A 226 -16.71 9.56 -19.58
N LYS A 227 -16.60 10.21 -20.73
CA LYS A 227 -16.66 9.54 -22.04
C LYS A 227 -15.29 9.24 -22.63
N ASP A 228 -14.26 9.90 -22.13
CA ASP A 228 -12.94 10.01 -22.76
C ASP A 228 -11.75 9.97 -21.79
N GLN A 229 -11.98 10.05 -20.47
CA GLN A 229 -10.87 10.00 -19.52
C GLN A 229 -10.58 8.57 -19.07
N TYR A 230 -9.31 8.19 -19.19
CA TYR A 230 -8.76 6.99 -18.57
C TYR A 230 -7.98 7.42 -17.33
N ARG A 231 -8.38 6.94 -16.15
CA ARG A 231 -7.79 7.33 -14.87
C ARG A 231 -6.78 6.27 -14.40
N PRO A 232 -5.47 6.42 -14.68
CA PRO A 232 -4.44 5.65 -14.01
C PRO A 232 -4.33 6.02 -12.53
N VAL A 233 -4.10 5.01 -11.69
CA VAL A 233 -3.68 5.13 -10.30
C VAL A 233 -2.59 4.10 -10.04
N HIS A 234 -1.49 4.55 -9.46
CA HIS A 234 -0.33 3.74 -9.11
C HIS A 234 -0.40 3.39 -7.63
N ASP A 235 -0.59 2.11 -7.34
CA ASP A 235 -0.70 1.54 -6.00
C ASP A 235 0.64 0.97 -5.55
N LEU A 236 1.04 1.39 -4.34
CA LEU A 236 2.05 0.75 -3.51
C LEU A 236 1.43 0.47 -2.14
N SER A 237 1.01 -0.78 -1.93
CA SER A 237 0.50 -1.24 -0.64
C SER A 237 1.55 -2.04 0.10
N PHE A 238 1.65 -1.83 1.41
CA PHE A 238 2.69 -2.43 2.25
C PHE A 238 2.08 -3.17 3.42
N ILE A 239 2.65 -4.30 3.76
CA ILE A 239 2.18 -5.17 4.85
C ILE A 239 3.32 -5.47 5.81
N ARG A 240 2.97 -6.05 6.97
CA ARG A 240 3.97 -6.56 7.92
C ARG A 240 4.88 -7.58 7.23
N GLY A 241 6.18 -7.54 7.52
CA GLY A 241 7.17 -8.44 6.92
C GLY A 241 6.95 -9.93 7.19
N TYR A 242 6.07 -10.27 8.13
CA TYR A 242 5.70 -11.65 8.43
C TYR A 242 4.42 -12.14 7.74
N LEU A 243 3.73 -11.28 6.99
CA LEU A 243 2.53 -11.64 6.25
C LEU A 243 2.88 -12.05 4.81
N ARG A 244 2.03 -12.89 4.22
CA ARG A 244 2.17 -13.33 2.83
C ARG A 244 1.71 -12.20 1.89
N GLN A 245 2.57 -11.81 0.95
CA GLN A 245 2.23 -10.82 -0.08
C GLN A 245 1.09 -11.30 -0.99
N GLU A 246 0.21 -10.37 -1.38
CA GLU A 246 -0.84 -10.58 -2.38
C GLU A 246 -0.25 -10.75 -3.78
N GLU A 247 0.70 -9.88 -4.17
CA GLU A 247 1.55 -10.14 -5.34
C GLU A 247 2.78 -10.93 -4.92
N ASN A 248 2.94 -12.15 -5.45
CA ASN A 248 4.08 -13.00 -5.11
C ASN A 248 5.39 -12.47 -5.72
N ALA A 249 6.11 -11.64 -4.98
CA ALA A 249 7.36 -11.02 -5.42
C ALA A 249 8.42 -12.07 -5.81
N TYR A 250 8.55 -13.15 -5.03
CA TYR A 250 9.57 -14.19 -5.25
C TYR A 250 9.44 -14.94 -6.58
N LEU A 251 8.26 -14.92 -7.21
CA LEU A 251 8.02 -15.49 -8.55
C LEU A 251 7.81 -14.42 -9.63
N ALA A 252 7.52 -13.18 -9.23
CA ALA A 252 7.21 -12.11 -10.16
C ALA A 252 8.45 -11.55 -10.87
N PHE A 253 9.62 -11.64 -10.24
CA PHE A 253 10.87 -11.03 -10.70
C PHE A 253 11.98 -12.05 -10.89
N THR A 254 12.84 -11.83 -11.88
CA THR A 254 14.01 -12.69 -12.10
C THR A 254 15.13 -12.37 -11.10
N LYS A 255 16.08 -13.29 -10.95
CA LYS A 255 17.28 -13.07 -10.14
C LYS A 255 18.03 -11.82 -10.59
N GLU A 256 18.20 -11.63 -11.89
CA GLU A 256 18.95 -10.52 -12.47
C GLU A 256 18.27 -9.18 -12.17
N GLU A 257 16.94 -9.12 -12.24
CA GLU A 257 16.17 -7.93 -11.86
C GLU A 257 16.42 -7.59 -10.40
N VAL A 258 16.22 -8.54 -9.48
CA VAL A 258 16.33 -8.31 -8.04
C VAL A 258 17.75 -7.87 -7.64
N VAL A 259 18.77 -8.55 -8.15
CA VAL A 259 20.18 -8.24 -7.84
C VAL A 259 20.58 -6.86 -8.39
N SER A 260 19.94 -6.39 -9.46
CA SER A 260 20.20 -5.06 -10.03
C SER A 260 19.65 -3.90 -9.19
N TRP A 261 18.71 -4.16 -8.28
CA TRP A 261 18.07 -3.11 -7.50
C TRP A 261 18.95 -2.64 -6.34
N PRO A 262 18.82 -1.38 -5.89
CA PRO A 262 19.40 -0.93 -4.63
C PRO A 262 18.97 -1.83 -3.46
N PHE A 263 19.86 -2.03 -2.49
CA PHE A 263 19.59 -2.94 -1.37
C PHE A 263 18.30 -2.61 -0.60
N GLU A 264 17.99 -1.33 -0.39
CA GLU A 264 16.74 -0.91 0.27
C GLU A 264 15.49 -1.33 -0.50
N VAL A 265 15.55 -1.36 -1.84
CA VAL A 265 14.46 -1.88 -2.67
C VAL A 265 14.35 -3.40 -2.48
N GLN A 266 15.46 -4.14 -2.51
CA GLN A 266 15.45 -5.58 -2.27
C GLN A 266 14.85 -5.92 -0.90
N LYS A 267 15.25 -5.20 0.14
CA LYS A 267 14.71 -5.30 1.50
C LYS A 267 13.22 -5.00 1.53
N ARG A 268 12.78 -3.88 0.96
CA ARG A 268 11.36 -3.51 0.91
C ARG A 268 10.51 -4.50 0.12
N MET A 269 11.10 -5.18 -0.86
CA MET A 269 10.44 -6.23 -1.64
C MET A 269 10.35 -7.58 -0.91
N GLY A 270 10.98 -7.72 0.26
CA GLY A 270 10.96 -8.96 1.06
C GLY A 270 12.13 -9.91 0.81
N TYR A 271 13.17 -9.51 0.08
CA TYR A 271 14.36 -10.35 -0.15
C TYR A 271 15.36 -10.36 1.02
N THR A 272 14.89 -10.06 2.23
CA THR A 272 15.62 -10.15 3.49
C THR A 272 14.79 -10.94 4.49
N VAL A 273 15.45 -11.56 5.45
CA VAL A 273 14.78 -12.19 6.59
C VAL A 273 14.00 -11.14 7.37
N SER A 274 12.73 -11.45 7.67
CA SER A 274 11.94 -10.71 8.64
C SER A 274 12.21 -11.27 10.02
N SER A 275 12.61 -10.41 10.95
CA SER A 275 12.91 -10.83 12.32
C SER A 275 11.64 -11.29 13.06
N PRO A 276 11.68 -12.40 13.81
CA PRO A 276 12.78 -13.36 13.88
C PRO A 276 12.68 -14.44 12.79
N ASN A 277 13.82 -14.80 12.18
CA ASN A 277 14.02 -16.03 11.40
C ASN A 277 13.10 -16.30 10.20
N LEU A 278 12.27 -15.36 9.76
CA LEU A 278 11.27 -15.64 8.74
C LEU A 278 11.80 -15.34 7.33
N GLY A 279 11.61 -16.28 6.41
CA GLY A 279 11.86 -16.08 4.98
C GLY A 279 13.29 -16.38 4.53
N PHE A 280 14.08 -17.11 5.32
CA PHE A 280 15.42 -17.55 4.91
C PHE A 280 15.39 -18.57 3.77
N ILE A 281 16.52 -18.72 3.10
CA ILE A 281 16.82 -19.85 2.19
C ILE A 281 18.08 -20.51 2.74
N ASP A 282 18.05 -21.80 3.10
CA ASP A 282 19.21 -22.51 3.67
C ASP A 282 19.91 -21.77 4.84
N PHE A 283 19.11 -21.13 5.72
CA PHE A 283 19.59 -20.23 6.79
C PHE A 283 20.48 -19.07 6.31
N ILE A 284 20.23 -18.58 5.09
CA ILE A 284 20.83 -17.35 4.55
C ILE A 284 19.75 -16.35 4.11
N GLN A 285 20.17 -15.10 4.03
CA GLN A 285 19.34 -14.00 3.52
C GLN A 285 19.02 -14.23 2.02
N PRO A 286 17.76 -14.07 1.55
CA PRO A 286 17.42 -14.32 0.15
C PRO A 286 18.24 -13.51 -0.86
N TYR A 287 18.56 -12.25 -0.58
CA TYR A 287 19.41 -11.44 -1.46
C TYR A 287 20.84 -11.98 -1.61
N LYS A 288 21.39 -12.62 -0.56
CA LYS A 288 22.70 -13.30 -0.61
C LYS A 288 22.64 -14.55 -1.47
N TYR A 289 21.57 -15.34 -1.32
CA TYR A 289 21.34 -16.49 -2.20
C TYR A 289 21.28 -16.07 -3.68
N LEU A 290 20.53 -14.99 -3.96
CA LEU A 290 20.38 -14.48 -5.33
C LEU A 290 21.70 -13.94 -5.89
N SER A 291 22.47 -13.18 -5.13
CA SER A 291 23.77 -12.66 -5.58
C SER A 291 24.87 -13.72 -5.65
N GLY A 292 24.69 -14.86 -4.98
CA GLY A 292 25.74 -15.86 -4.79
C GLY A 292 26.77 -15.46 -3.73
N ASP A 293 26.47 -14.45 -2.93
CA ASP A 293 27.32 -13.95 -1.84
C ASP A 293 27.08 -14.75 -0.54
N TYR A 294 27.41 -16.05 -0.58
CA TYR A 294 27.37 -16.93 0.59
C TYR A 294 28.37 -18.08 0.46
N ASP A 295 28.87 -18.57 1.60
CA ASP A 295 29.67 -19.80 1.67
C ASP A 295 28.86 -20.87 2.43
N PRO A 296 28.43 -21.96 1.76
CA PRO A 296 27.66 -23.02 2.40
C PRO A 296 28.43 -23.76 3.52
N ASN A 297 29.75 -23.59 3.60
CA ASN A 297 30.59 -24.20 4.65
C ASN A 297 30.85 -23.26 5.83
N GLN A 298 30.40 -21.99 5.77
CA GLN A 298 30.58 -20.99 6.82
C GLN A 298 29.23 -20.35 7.17
N PRO A 299 28.34 -21.07 7.88
CA PRO A 299 27.07 -20.49 8.33
C PRO A 299 27.35 -19.31 9.26
N GLY A 300 26.76 -18.16 8.94
CA GLY A 300 26.76 -16.97 9.79
C GLY A 300 25.47 -16.87 10.61
N ASP A 301 25.38 -15.81 11.41
CA ASP A 301 24.14 -15.47 12.09
C ASP A 301 23.07 -15.01 11.09
N LEU A 302 21.89 -15.63 11.16
CA LEU A 302 20.75 -15.34 10.27
C LEU A 302 20.09 -14.02 10.64
N ASP A 303 20.00 -13.73 11.94
CA ASP A 303 19.32 -12.56 12.50
C ASP A 303 19.92 -12.21 13.87
N ALA A 304 20.80 -11.21 13.84
CA ALA A 304 21.55 -10.71 15.00
C ALA A 304 20.68 -10.26 16.19
N SER A 305 19.39 -10.02 15.98
CA SER A 305 18.47 -9.70 17.08
C SER A 305 18.23 -10.87 18.06
N GLN A 306 18.60 -12.10 17.68
CA GLN A 306 18.54 -13.27 18.55
C GLN A 306 19.66 -13.34 19.57
N GLU A 307 20.78 -12.66 19.33
CA GLU A 307 21.97 -12.75 20.18
C GLU A 307 22.09 -11.56 21.15
N SER A 308 21.16 -10.59 21.07
CA SER A 308 21.11 -9.36 21.87
C SER A 308 19.91 -9.28 22.81
#